data_AF-A0A1T4K5U7-F1
#
_entry.id   AF-A0A1T4K5U7-F1
#
_cell.length_a   1.000
_cell.length_b   1.000
_cell.length_c   1.000
_cell.angle_alpha   90.00
_cell.angle_beta   90.00
_cell.angle_gamma   90.00
#
_symmetry.space_group_name_H-M   'P 1'
#
loop_
_entity.id
_entity.type
_entity.pdbx_description
1 polymer ?
#
loop_
_entity_poly.entity_id
_entity_poly.type
_entity_poly.pdbx_seq_one_letter_code
_entity_poly.pdbx_strand_id
1 'polypeptide(L)'
;MKEWTVEYCTEKPLEFDFESSPGHVIERRNIVEKNVVDEETGESRIEYECEMRFLTVKEYTENIRMLQDTVDTLVLSNLEG
;
A
#
# COMPACT_ATOMS: atom_id res chain seq x y z
N MET A 1 -1.91 -13.56 -10.17
CA MET A 1 -1.70 -12.29 -9.43
C MET A 1 -3.04 -11.85 -8.89
N LYS A 2 -3.10 -11.40 -7.63
CA LYS A 2 -4.32 -10.78 -7.09
C LYS A 2 -4.57 -9.44 -7.80
N GLU A 3 -5.84 -9.14 -8.03
CA GLU A 3 -6.28 -7.96 -8.76
C GLU A 3 -6.11 -6.69 -7.90
N TRP A 4 -5.69 -5.60 -8.54
CA TRP A 4 -5.65 -4.29 -7.91
C TRP A 4 -6.98 -3.58 -8.14
N THR A 5 -7.48 -2.92 -7.12
CA THR A 5 -8.75 -2.18 -7.14
C THR A 5 -8.50 -0.73 -6.73
N VAL A 6 -9.35 0.20 -7.16
CA VAL A 6 -9.23 1.61 -6.80
C VAL A 6 -9.99 1.88 -5.51
N GLU A 7 -9.37 2.56 -4.56
CA GLU A 7 -9.95 2.99 -3.29
C GLU A 7 -9.87 4.52 -3.16
N TYR A 8 -10.88 5.10 -2.51
CA TYR A 8 -10.99 6.52 -2.21
C TYR A 8 -11.06 6.74 -0.71
N CYS A 9 -10.18 7.58 -0.17
CA CYS A 9 -10.08 7.87 1.27
C CYS A 9 -10.11 9.38 1.54
N THR A 10 -10.72 9.78 2.64
CA THR A 10 -10.73 11.19 3.09
C THR A 10 -9.46 11.58 3.85
N GLU A 11 -8.71 10.59 4.33
CA GLU A 11 -7.41 10.76 4.98
C GLU A 11 -6.34 10.06 4.16
N LYS A 12 -5.10 10.53 4.26
CA LYS A 12 -3.98 9.92 3.56
C LYS A 12 -3.78 8.49 4.07
N PRO A 13 -3.96 7.45 3.24
CA PRO A 13 -3.85 6.09 3.71
C PRO A 13 -2.37 5.69 3.91
N LEU A 14 -2.14 4.70 4.76
CA LEU A 14 -0.85 4.01 4.87
C LEU A 14 -0.67 3.05 3.69
N GLU A 15 0.56 2.92 3.21
CA GLU A 15 0.91 1.95 2.15
C GLU A 15 0.62 0.50 2.56
N PHE A 16 0.72 0.21 3.86
CA PHE A 16 0.37 -1.08 4.43
C PHE A 16 -0.49 -0.89 5.68
N ASP A 17 -1.57 -1.65 5.75
CA ASP A 17 -2.46 -1.67 6.91
C ASP A 17 -2.88 -3.10 7.25
N PHE A 18 -3.06 -3.38 8.54
CA PHE A 18 -3.39 -4.70 9.05
C PHE A 18 -4.85 -4.74 9.49
N GLU A 19 -5.68 -5.44 8.72
CA GLU A 19 -7.04 -5.74 9.14
C GLU A 19 -7.07 -7.05 9.94
N SER A 20 -7.36 -6.90 11.23
CA SER A 20 -7.35 -7.97 12.22
C SER A 20 -8.43 -9.04 11.99
N SER A 21 -9.46 -8.79 11.19
CA SER A 21 -10.50 -9.76 10.81
C SER A 21 -11.01 -9.44 9.40
N PRO A 22 -10.73 -10.27 8.37
CA PRO A 22 -10.37 -11.70 8.44
C PRO A 22 -8.87 -12.02 8.47
N GLY A 23 -8.00 -11.12 8.92
CA GLY A 23 -6.55 -11.35 8.96
C GLY A 23 -5.92 -11.14 7.59
N HIS A 24 -6.07 -9.92 7.08
CA HIS A 24 -5.50 -9.49 5.81
C HIS A 24 -4.56 -8.31 6.01
N VAL A 25 -3.62 -8.18 5.09
CA VAL A 25 -2.84 -6.97 4.92
C VAL A 25 -3.40 -6.25 3.70
N ILE A 26 -3.84 -5.02 3.89
CA ILE A 26 -4.15 -4.14 2.78
C ILE A 26 -2.84 -3.53 2.31
N GLU A 27 -2.51 -3.76 1.05
CA GLU A 27 -1.39 -3.12 0.39
C GLU A 27 -1.94 -2.06 -0.57
N ARG A 28 -1.39 -0.85 -0.46
CA ARG A 28 -1.74 0.31 -1.28
C ARG A 28 -0.51 0.84 -2.01
N ARG A 29 -0.73 1.31 -3.23
CA ARG A 29 0.29 1.98 -4.04
C ARG A 29 -0.34 3.12 -4.84
N ASN A 30 0.51 3.93 -5.48
CA ASN A 30 0.06 5.04 -6.32
C ASN A 30 -0.92 5.98 -5.58
N ILE A 31 -0.62 6.31 -4.32
CA ILE A 31 -1.47 7.19 -3.50
C ILE A 31 -1.36 8.62 -4.04
N VAL A 32 -2.45 9.12 -4.61
CA VAL A 32 -2.55 10.45 -5.22
C VAL A 32 -3.53 11.31 -4.44
N GLU A 33 -3.11 12.50 -4.07
CA GLU A 33 -3.98 13.53 -3.48
C GLU A 33 -4.81 14.22 -4.59
N LYS A 34 -6.11 14.34 -4.37
CA LYS A 34 -7.06 15.02 -5.26
C LYS A 34 -7.79 16.11 -4.48
N ASN A 35 -7.85 17.30 -5.07
CA ASN A 35 -8.77 18.34 -4.61
C ASN A 35 -10.11 18.12 -5.29
N VAL A 36 -11.14 17.84 -4.50
CA VAL A 36 -12.50 17.64 -4.97
C VAL A 36 -13.34 18.83 -4.52
N VAL A 37 -14.09 19.40 -5.45
CA VAL A 37 -15.03 20.50 -5.16
C VAL A 37 -16.43 19.92 -5.18
N ASP A 38 -17.14 20.11 -4.08
CA ASP A 38 -18.55 19.74 -3.99
C ASP A 38 -19.38 20.65 -4.90
N GLU A 39 -20.07 20.08 -5.88
CA GLU A 39 -20.78 20.85 -6.91
C GLU A 39 -21.99 21.61 -6.37
N GLU A 40 -22.57 21.19 -5.24
CA GLU A 40 -23.77 21.82 -4.65
C GLU A 40 -23.41 22.96 -3.69
N THR A 41 -22.36 22.77 -2.88
CA THR A 41 -21.95 23.72 -1.83
C THR A 41 -20.78 24.61 -2.24
N GLY A 42 -20.00 24.20 -3.26
CA GLY A 42 -18.76 24.86 -3.66
C GLY A 42 -17.59 24.65 -2.68
N GLU A 43 -17.77 23.82 -1.65
CA GLU A 43 -16.72 23.53 -0.68
C GLU A 43 -15.64 22.61 -1.28
N SER A 44 -14.37 22.97 -1.06
CA SER A 44 -13.23 22.14 -1.46
C SER A 44 -12.82 21.19 -0.33
N ARG A 45 -12.62 19.92 -0.65
CA ARG A 45 -12.03 18.93 0.26
C ARG A 45 -10.91 18.16 -0.41
N ILE A 46 -10.03 17.63 0.42
CA ILE A 46 -8.95 16.73 -0.02
C ILE A 46 -9.46 15.29 0.04
N GLU A 47 -9.25 14.55 -1.02
CA GLU A 47 -9.46 13.10 -1.10
C GLU A 47 -8.19 12.43 -1.61
N TYR A 48 -8.01 11.16 -1.30
CA TYR A 48 -6.89 10.35 -1.76
C TYR A 48 -7.41 9.20 -2.61
N GLU A 49 -6.87 9.04 -3.81
CA GLU A 49 -7.11 7.88 -4.68
C GLU A 49 -5.88 6.98 -4.62
N CYS A 50 -6.07 5.68 -4.46
CA CYS A 50 -4.97 4.72 -4.52
C CYS A 50 -5.40 3.40 -5.14
N GLU A 51 -4.41 2.63 -5.60
CA GLU A 51 -4.60 1.23 -5.96
C GLU A 51 -4.37 0.37 -4.72
N MET A 52 -5.34 -0.47 -4.38
CA MET A 52 -5.28 -1.39 -3.25
C MET A 52 -5.45 -2.84 -3.67
N ARG A 53 -4.90 -3.76 -2.87
CA ARG A 53 -5.21 -5.19 -2.92
C ARG A 53 -5.15 -5.82 -1.53
N PHE A 54 -5.85 -6.93 -1.36
CA PHE A 54 -5.82 -7.72 -0.13
C PHE A 54 -4.79 -8.85 -0.21
N LEU A 55 -3.81 -8.83 0.68
CA LEU A 55 -2.90 -9.94 0.91
C LEU A 55 -3.34 -10.73 2.14
N THR A 56 -3.13 -12.03 2.13
CA THR A 56 -3.12 -12.80 3.37
C THR A 56 -1.83 -12.48 4.13
N VAL A 57 -1.84 -12.63 5.46
CA VAL A 57 -0.64 -12.47 6.29
C VAL A 57 0.53 -13.34 5.80
N LYS A 58 0.22 -14.54 5.27
CA LYS A 58 1.21 -15.44 4.69
C LYS A 58 1.91 -14.83 3.47
N GLU A 59 1.14 -14.36 2.48
CA GLU A 59 1.70 -13.72 1.28
C GLU A 59 2.54 -12.49 1.64
N TYR A 60 2.07 -11.69 2.59
CA TYR A 60 2.82 -10.52 3.05
C TYR A 60 4.16 -10.91 3.70
N THR A 61 4.17 -11.95 4.53
CA THR A 61 5.37 -12.44 5.20
C THR A 61 6.37 -13.04 4.20
N GLU A 62 5.89 -13.76 3.17
CA GLU A 62 6.72 -14.28 2.09
C GLU A 62 7.40 -13.14 1.31
N ASN A 63 6.67 -12.06 1.02
CA ASN A 63 7.24 -10.87 0.37
C ASN A 63 8.33 -10.21 1.24
N ILE A 64 8.11 -10.05 2.55
CA ILE A 64 9.13 -9.51 3.48
C ILE A 64 10.38 -10.38 3.47
N ARG A 65 10.22 -11.70 3.54
CA ARG A 65 11.35 -12.63 3.55
C ARG A 65 12.19 -12.53 2.28
N MET A 66 11.55 -12.43 1.11
CA MET A 66 12.25 -12.23 -0.15
C MET A 66 13.05 -10.91 -0.16
N LEU A 67 12.50 -9.85 0.41
CA LEU A 67 13.20 -8.56 0.54
C LEU A 67 14.42 -8.69 1.47
N GLN A 68 14.28 -9.37 2.61
CA GLN A 68 15.40 -9.62 3.53
C GLN A 68 16.52 -10.41 2.83
N ASP A 69 16.19 -11.52 2.17
CA ASP A 69 17.17 -12.34 1.43
C ASP A 69 17.88 -11.52 0.33
N THR A 70 17.15 -10.60 -0.32
CA THR A 70 17.71 -9.70 -1.34
C THR A 70 18.68 -8.70 -0.72
N VAL A 71 18.30 -8.06 0.40
CA VAL A 71 19.16 -7.11 1.11
C VAL A 71 20.43 -7.81 1.60
N ASP A 72 20.30 -8.99 2.19
CA ASP A 72 21.45 -9.76 2.69
C ASP A 72 22.42 -10.12 1.57
N THR A 73 21.90 -10.53 0.41
CA THR A 73 22.71 -10.81 -0.78
C THR A 73 23.46 -9.57 -1.26
N LEU A 74 22.79 -8.41 -1.31
CA LEU A 74 23.40 -7.16 -1.74
C LEU A 74 24.48 -6.68 -0.74
N VAL A 75 24.21 -6.78 0.55
CA VAL A 75 25.17 -6.40 1.60
C VAL A 75 26.41 -7.29 1.54
N LEU A 76 26.25 -8.61 1.40
CA LEU A 76 27.38 -9.54 1.25
C LEU A 76 28.21 -9.22 0.00
N SER A 77 27.55 -8.96 -1.14
CA SER A 77 28.25 -8.62 -2.38
C SER A 77 29.06 -7.32 -2.29
N ASN A 78 28.65 -6.37 -1.45
CA ASN A 78 29.35 -5.10 -1.22
C ASN A 78 30.46 -5.19 -0.17
N LEU A 79 30.52 -6.26 0.63
CA LEU A 79 31.59 -6.51 1.60
C LEU A 79 32.74 -7.34 1.00
N GLU A 80 32.47 -8.04 -0.11
CA GLU A 80 33.45 -8.88 -0.82
C GLU A 80 34.11 -8.18 -2.03
N GLY A 81 33.76 -6.92 -2.31
CA GLY A 81 34.33 -6.07 -3.38
C GLY A 81 35.14 -4.89 -2.85
#